data_AF-A0A0F9FSM6-F1
#
_entry.id   AF-A0A0F9FSM6-F1
#
_cell.length_a   1.000
_cell.length_b   1.000
_cell.length_c   1.000
_cell.angle_alpha   90.00
_cell.angle_beta   90.00
_cell.angle_gamma   90.00
#
_symmetry.space_group_name_H-M   'P 1'
#
loop_
_entity.id
_entity.type
_entity.pdbx_description
1 polymer ?
#
loop_
_entity_poly.entity_id
_entity_poly.type
_entity_poly.pdbx_seq_one_letter_code
_entity_poly.pdbx_strand_id
1 'polypeptide(L)'
;AAAGVGGPSGEALDKYLIPIIPEVQMRAMYAANPITGPPKFVAVRPKLLEPNTEGQRFEVLFYPVPDQAYTLDYRYNRIWVKLSTTNKYPAGAAYHGELILQSCLRMVEQRIKGKRGPHHELFLEMLGASQQIDAKHKAVTRRSAWPVKEYDPNTDALLAGKADGPPGSSIESIRRDVGIYLGFPANPDEWSYDQEGMVDTISQSGIDQFHMPPIIPELKSEMHVWSFMLPIATLTTVADTEDYDAPSDFDGIQGDMTYQSSNEGYGSVPVVGEEQIRRLKQHNPIQTGKPQLACTFADIDTDPGYQQNVYKIRLYPKPDAEYVLEYKYRILADTFGGRGYTQSVALGVPVHRLTILASCFYIAETQIKLIVDGPMKRLFFERLKASISHDSTLHRPEYLGYNGDNSGAGTPWRDFNRATTVLVGGIQY
;
A
#
# COMPACT_ATOMS: atom_id res chain seq x y z
N ALA A 1 1.81 48.97 -34.47
CA ALA A 1 2.08 48.47 -33.11
C ALA A 1 1.18 47.27 -32.85
N ALA A 2 1.65 46.08 -33.16
CA ALA A 2 1.02 44.82 -32.80
C ALA A 2 2.17 43.86 -32.48
N ALA A 3 2.60 43.87 -31.22
CA ALA A 3 3.62 42.95 -30.74
C ALA A 3 2.95 41.59 -30.51
N GLY A 4 3.31 40.61 -31.33
CA GLY A 4 2.86 39.24 -31.18
C GLY A 4 3.43 38.64 -29.89
N VAL A 5 2.55 38.22 -28.99
CA VAL A 5 2.89 37.43 -27.81
C VAL A 5 3.23 36.02 -28.30
N GLY A 6 4.53 35.75 -28.45
CA GLY A 6 5.03 34.39 -28.68
C GLY A 6 4.77 33.55 -27.44
N GLY A 7 3.85 32.59 -27.53
CA GLY A 7 3.66 31.59 -26.49
C GLY A 7 4.92 30.73 -26.34
N PRO A 8 5.26 30.28 -25.12
CA PRO A 8 6.44 29.46 -24.89
C PRO A 8 6.36 28.18 -25.71
N SER A 9 7.43 27.88 -26.44
CA SER A 9 7.63 26.64 -27.17
C SER A 9 7.52 25.44 -26.22
N GLY A 10 6.89 24.35 -26.67
CA GLY A 10 6.53 23.18 -25.84
C GLY A 10 7.68 22.51 -25.07
N GLU A 11 8.94 22.74 -25.44
CA GLU A 11 10.12 22.25 -24.71
C GLU A 11 10.30 22.90 -23.32
N ALA A 12 9.71 24.07 -23.05
CA ALA A 12 9.84 24.73 -21.76
C ALA A 12 8.97 24.11 -20.65
N LEU A 13 7.91 23.37 -21.00
CA LEU A 13 6.96 22.81 -20.03
C LEU A 13 7.40 21.47 -19.43
N ASP A 14 8.15 20.64 -20.17
CA ASP A 14 8.68 19.37 -19.65
C ASP A 14 9.74 19.59 -18.55
N LYS A 15 10.28 20.80 -18.44
CA LYS A 15 11.28 21.17 -17.41
C LYS A 15 10.69 21.26 -15.99
N TYR A 16 9.37 21.21 -15.84
CA TYR A 16 8.68 21.35 -14.55
C TYR A 16 7.95 20.08 -14.11
N LEU A 17 8.09 18.97 -14.83
CA LEU A 17 7.56 17.69 -14.40
C LEU A 17 8.49 17.10 -13.33
N ILE A 18 7.92 16.83 -12.16
CA ILE A 18 8.60 16.14 -11.06
C ILE A 18 8.33 14.64 -11.22
N PRO A 19 9.30 13.83 -11.69
CA PRO A 19 9.13 12.38 -11.78
C PRO A 19 8.87 11.77 -10.41
N ILE A 20 7.99 10.77 -10.39
CA ILE A 20 7.82 9.93 -9.22
C ILE A 20 8.96 8.90 -9.23
N ILE A 21 9.51 8.51 -8.08
CA ILE A 21 10.52 7.45 -7.97
C ILE A 21 10.13 6.49 -6.84
N PRO A 22 10.67 5.25 -6.85
CA PRO A 22 10.48 4.34 -5.73
C PRO A 22 10.96 4.96 -4.41
N GLU A 23 10.19 4.77 -3.34
CA GLU A 23 10.50 5.31 -2.02
C GLU A 23 11.89 4.87 -1.52
N VAL A 24 12.29 3.61 -1.78
CA VAL A 24 13.63 3.10 -1.44
C VAL A 24 14.74 3.91 -2.11
N GLN A 25 14.56 4.29 -3.38
CA GLN A 25 15.52 5.12 -4.10
C GLN A 25 15.58 6.52 -3.50
N MET A 26 14.44 7.09 -3.13
CA MET A 26 14.38 8.40 -2.47
C MET A 26 15.14 8.38 -1.13
N ARG A 27 15.00 7.34 -0.32
CA ARG A 27 15.77 7.19 0.93
C ARG A 27 17.27 7.04 0.69
N ALA A 28 17.66 6.28 -0.34
CA ALA A 28 19.07 6.19 -0.73
C ALA A 28 19.64 7.56 -1.13
N MET A 29 18.87 8.38 -1.86
CA MET A 29 19.28 9.75 -2.22
C MET A 29 19.40 10.66 -0.99
N TYR A 30 18.46 10.57 -0.05
CA TYR A 30 18.51 11.29 1.23
C TYR A 30 19.73 10.91 2.08
N ALA A 31 20.02 9.61 2.18
CA ALA A 31 21.18 9.12 2.93
C ALA A 31 22.50 9.56 2.27
N ALA A 32 22.56 9.57 0.93
CA ALA A 32 23.76 9.91 0.18
C ALA A 32 24.07 11.41 0.15
N ASN A 33 23.05 12.25 -0.11
CA ASN A 33 23.24 13.69 -0.22
C ASN A 33 21.94 14.44 0.13
N PRO A 34 21.71 14.75 1.41
CA PRO A 34 20.57 15.53 1.84
C PRO A 34 20.80 17.00 1.46
N ILE A 35 20.12 17.42 0.40
CA ILE A 35 20.17 18.78 -0.11
C ILE A 35 18.80 19.43 -0.02
N THR A 36 18.80 20.74 0.17
CA THR A 36 17.61 21.59 0.05
C THR A 36 17.57 22.22 -1.34
N GLY A 37 16.37 22.49 -1.84
CA GLY A 37 16.18 23.12 -3.14
C GLY A 37 14.78 22.87 -3.74
N PRO A 38 14.56 23.27 -5.00
CA PRO A 38 13.32 22.95 -5.70
C PRO A 38 13.19 21.43 -5.86
N PRO A 39 12.02 20.84 -5.55
CA PRO A 39 11.81 19.40 -5.61
C PRO A 39 11.97 18.89 -7.05
N LYS A 40 12.83 17.88 -7.22
CA LYS A 40 13.14 17.27 -8.53
C LYS A 40 12.54 15.87 -8.66
N PHE A 41 12.29 15.21 -7.54
CA PHE A 41 11.70 13.88 -7.48
C PHE A 41 10.64 13.86 -6.39
N VAL A 42 9.67 12.96 -6.55
CA VAL A 42 8.61 12.73 -5.57
C VAL A 42 8.46 11.23 -5.31
N ALA A 43 8.15 10.82 -4.10
CA ALA A 43 7.75 9.44 -3.79
C ALA A 43 6.48 9.46 -2.93
N VAL A 44 5.63 8.44 -3.06
CA VAL A 44 4.41 8.31 -2.25
C VAL A 44 4.55 7.04 -1.41
N ARG A 45 4.26 7.13 -0.11
CA ARG A 45 4.33 5.97 0.80
C ARG A 45 3.12 5.89 1.71
N PRO A 46 2.70 4.69 2.14
CA PRO A 46 1.67 4.54 3.16
C PRO A 46 2.18 5.09 4.50
N LYS A 47 1.36 5.92 5.16
CA LYS A 47 1.61 6.40 6.52
C LYS A 47 1.20 5.33 7.53
N LEU A 48 1.87 5.25 8.67
CA LEU A 48 1.42 4.41 9.78
C LEU A 48 -0.04 4.75 10.13
N LEU A 49 -0.86 3.73 10.37
CA LEU A 49 -2.27 3.92 10.69
C LEU A 49 -2.40 4.51 12.10
N GLU A 50 -2.79 5.78 12.19
CA GLU A 50 -3.02 6.44 13.47
C GLU A 50 -4.26 5.84 14.17
N PRO A 51 -4.21 5.61 15.50
CA PRO A 51 -5.37 5.16 16.26
C PRO A 51 -6.56 6.10 16.02
N ASN A 52 -7.74 5.53 15.74
CA ASN A 52 -8.99 6.26 15.44
C ASN A 52 -9.05 6.97 14.07
N THR A 53 -8.08 6.75 13.18
CA THR A 53 -8.19 7.24 11.81
C THR A 53 -8.83 6.21 10.89
N GLU A 54 -9.88 6.62 10.17
CA GLU A 54 -10.53 5.75 9.18
C GLU A 54 -9.69 5.65 7.90
N GLY A 55 -9.11 4.47 7.67
CA GLY A 55 -8.48 4.09 6.41
C GLY A 55 -7.00 4.44 6.29
N GLN A 56 -6.33 3.73 5.37
CA GLN A 56 -4.92 3.92 5.04
C GLN A 56 -4.68 5.31 4.44
N ARG A 57 -3.80 6.10 5.06
CA ARG A 57 -3.34 7.38 4.51
C ARG A 57 -2.00 7.21 3.79
N PHE A 58 -1.73 8.12 2.87
CA PHE A 58 -0.46 8.17 2.16
C PHE A 58 0.15 9.55 2.35
N GLU A 59 1.47 9.59 2.43
CA GLU A 59 2.24 10.83 2.45
C GLU A 59 3.15 10.92 1.23
N VAL A 60 3.52 12.15 0.90
CA VAL A 60 4.35 12.48 -0.25
C VAL A 60 5.70 12.97 0.25
N LEU A 61 6.77 12.34 -0.22
CA LEU A 61 8.15 12.73 0.02
C LEU A 61 8.68 13.45 -1.22
N PHE A 62 9.42 14.54 -1.01
CA PHE A 62 10.08 15.29 -2.08
C PHE A 62 11.59 15.14 -1.96
N TYR A 63 12.33 15.20 -3.06
CA TYR A 63 13.80 15.34 -3.02
C TYR A 63 14.25 16.26 -4.17
N PRO A 64 15.13 17.26 -3.96
CA PRO A 64 15.62 17.82 -2.68
C PRO A 64 14.50 18.20 -1.69
N VAL A 65 14.85 18.45 -0.43
CA VAL A 65 13.92 19.01 0.55
C VAL A 65 13.50 20.40 0.06
N PRO A 66 12.18 20.70 -0.07
CA PRO A 66 11.72 22.00 -0.51
C PRO A 66 12.31 23.13 0.33
N ASP A 67 13.02 24.05 -0.30
CA ASP A 67 13.66 25.23 0.31
C ASP A 67 12.69 26.41 0.55
N GLN A 68 11.51 26.34 -0.05
CA GLN A 68 10.44 27.33 0.08
C GLN A 68 9.07 26.66 -0.18
N ALA A 69 7.99 27.42 -0.02
CA ALA A 69 6.66 26.96 -0.36
C ALA A 69 6.50 26.86 -1.90
N TYR A 70 6.09 25.70 -2.39
CA TYR A 70 5.78 25.46 -3.80
C TYR A 70 4.30 25.12 -3.96
N THR A 71 3.68 25.60 -5.03
CA THR A 71 2.34 25.19 -5.45
C THR A 71 2.46 24.14 -6.55
N LEU A 72 1.90 22.96 -6.32
CA LEU A 72 1.94 21.83 -7.24
C LEU A 72 0.53 21.43 -7.68
N ASP A 73 0.35 21.28 -8.99
CA ASP A 73 -0.84 20.67 -9.56
C ASP A 73 -0.60 19.18 -9.77
N TYR A 74 -1.44 18.35 -9.17
CA TYR A 74 -1.33 16.89 -9.30
C TYR A 74 -2.70 16.25 -9.47
N ARG A 75 -2.67 15.00 -9.94
CA ARG A 75 -3.86 14.14 -9.97
C ARG A 75 -3.65 13.00 -9.00
N TYR A 76 -4.71 12.61 -8.32
CA TYR A 76 -4.68 11.52 -7.37
C TYR A 76 -5.92 10.64 -7.54
N ASN A 77 -5.77 9.37 -7.19
CA ASN A 77 -6.92 8.47 -7.08
C ASN A 77 -7.63 8.78 -5.76
N ARG A 78 -8.90 9.18 -5.84
CA ARG A 78 -9.72 9.46 -4.66
C ARG A 78 -10.46 8.19 -4.23
N ILE A 79 -10.29 7.80 -2.97
CA ILE A 79 -11.15 6.78 -2.34
C ILE A 79 -12.53 7.39 -2.15
N TRP A 80 -13.56 6.64 -2.54
CA TRP A 80 -14.95 7.09 -2.49
C TRP A 80 -15.48 7.11 -1.06
N VAL A 81 -16.10 8.23 -0.68
CA VAL A 81 -16.79 8.38 0.62
C VAL A 81 -18.25 7.97 0.47
N LYS A 82 -18.88 7.55 1.58
CA LYS A 82 -20.31 7.21 1.67
C LYS A 82 -21.19 8.26 1.01
N LEU A 83 -22.17 7.80 0.23
CA LEU A 83 -23.29 8.65 -0.14
C LEU A 83 -24.06 8.96 1.14
N SER A 84 -24.18 10.25 1.45
CA SER A 84 -24.85 10.73 2.65
C SER A 84 -25.75 11.91 2.30
N THR A 85 -26.50 12.40 3.28
CA THR A 85 -27.26 13.64 3.13
C THR A 85 -26.36 14.83 2.80
N THR A 86 -25.08 14.80 3.15
CA THR A 86 -24.08 15.82 2.81
C THR A 86 -23.37 15.49 1.49
N ASN A 87 -22.97 14.24 1.28
CA ASN A 87 -22.30 13.78 0.08
C ASN A 87 -23.29 13.12 -0.89
N LYS A 88 -24.18 13.92 -1.47
CA LYS A 88 -25.31 13.43 -2.30
C LYS A 88 -24.91 12.96 -3.70
N TYR A 89 -23.79 13.46 -4.21
CA TYR A 89 -23.40 13.28 -5.61
C TYR A 89 -22.13 12.43 -5.70
N PRO A 90 -22.20 11.19 -6.23
CA PRO A 90 -20.99 10.43 -6.50
C PRO A 90 -20.19 11.16 -7.59
N ALA A 91 -18.87 11.25 -7.46
CA ALA A 91 -18.09 11.91 -8.50
C ALA A 91 -18.14 11.11 -9.81
N GLY A 92 -18.12 11.83 -10.93
CA GLY A 92 -18.39 11.27 -12.25
C GLY A 92 -19.89 11.07 -12.54
N ALA A 93 -20.81 11.25 -11.58
CA ALA A 93 -22.25 11.07 -11.83
C ALA A 93 -22.81 11.97 -12.94
N ALA A 94 -22.21 13.14 -13.18
CA ALA A 94 -22.61 14.04 -14.27
C ALA A 94 -22.46 13.38 -15.66
N TYR A 95 -21.45 12.50 -15.84
CA TYR A 95 -21.20 11.81 -17.11
C TYR A 95 -21.64 10.34 -17.08
N HIS A 96 -21.72 9.75 -15.88
CA HIS A 96 -21.88 8.31 -15.69
C HIS A 96 -23.12 7.96 -14.84
N GLY A 97 -24.04 8.89 -14.62
CA GLY A 97 -25.20 8.71 -13.75
C GLY A 97 -26.08 7.53 -14.16
N GLU A 98 -26.37 7.38 -15.46
CA GLU A 98 -27.15 6.25 -15.98
C GLU A 98 -26.41 4.92 -15.81
N LEU A 99 -25.09 4.89 -16.05
CA LEU A 99 -24.27 3.69 -15.83
C LEU A 99 -24.29 3.28 -14.34
N ILE A 100 -24.15 4.24 -13.43
CA ILE A 100 -24.21 3.98 -11.99
C ILE A 100 -25.59 3.40 -11.62
N LEU A 101 -26.67 3.98 -12.14
CA LEU A 101 -28.03 3.46 -11.93
C LEU A 101 -28.18 2.03 -12.46
N GLN A 102 -27.74 1.75 -13.69
CA GLN A 102 -27.78 0.40 -14.26
C GLN A 102 -26.92 -0.59 -13.46
N SER A 103 -25.80 -0.13 -12.89
CA SER A 103 -24.99 -0.93 -11.98
C SER A 103 -25.78 -1.35 -10.74
N CYS A 104 -26.50 -0.41 -10.11
CA CYS A 104 -27.35 -0.68 -8.96
C CYS A 104 -28.50 -1.64 -9.31
N LEU A 105 -29.20 -1.40 -10.43
CA LEU A 105 -30.31 -2.24 -10.88
C LEU A 105 -29.84 -3.65 -11.23
N ARG A 106 -28.68 -3.79 -11.89
CA ARG A 106 -28.03 -5.08 -12.12
C ARG A 106 -27.77 -5.82 -10.81
N MET A 107 -27.29 -5.13 -9.77
CA MET A 107 -27.05 -5.75 -8.47
C MET A 107 -28.36 -6.23 -7.81
N VAL A 108 -29.45 -5.49 -7.98
CA VAL A 108 -30.79 -5.91 -7.54
C VAL A 108 -31.24 -7.17 -8.27
N GLU A 109 -31.09 -7.25 -9.59
CA GLU A 109 -31.41 -8.46 -10.35
C GLU A 109 -30.60 -9.66 -9.87
N GLN A 110 -29.30 -9.47 -9.70
CA GLN A 110 -28.40 -10.54 -9.30
C GLN A 110 -28.70 -11.02 -7.86
N ARG A 111 -28.90 -10.10 -6.91
CA ARG A 111 -29.08 -10.45 -5.49
C ARG A 111 -30.51 -10.87 -5.14
N ILE A 112 -31.53 -10.18 -5.67
CA ILE A 112 -32.94 -10.45 -5.31
C ILE A 112 -33.57 -11.47 -6.25
N LYS A 113 -33.33 -11.35 -7.56
CA LYS A 113 -33.96 -12.25 -8.56
C LYS A 113 -33.13 -13.50 -8.85
N GLY A 114 -31.88 -13.56 -8.38
CA GLY A 114 -30.99 -14.72 -8.53
C GLY A 114 -30.58 -15.03 -9.98
N LYS A 115 -30.84 -14.12 -10.93
CA LYS A 115 -30.55 -14.33 -12.35
C LYS A 115 -30.05 -13.05 -13.01
N ARG A 116 -29.21 -13.20 -14.04
CA ARG A 116 -28.82 -12.09 -14.92
C ARG A 116 -30.06 -11.69 -15.74
N GLY A 117 -30.45 -10.43 -15.68
CA GLY A 117 -31.60 -9.89 -16.41
C GLY A 117 -31.19 -8.78 -17.40
N PRO A 118 -32.16 -8.06 -17.98
CA PRO A 118 -31.91 -7.01 -18.97
C PRO A 118 -31.01 -5.88 -18.44
N HIS A 119 -31.04 -5.58 -17.13
CA HIS A 119 -30.14 -4.55 -16.59
C HIS A 119 -28.67 -4.98 -16.57
N HIS A 120 -28.38 -6.28 -16.55
CA HIS A 120 -27.02 -6.78 -16.71
C HIS A 120 -26.45 -6.47 -18.10
N GLU A 121 -27.23 -6.74 -19.15
CA GLU A 121 -26.83 -6.48 -20.52
C GLU A 121 -26.67 -4.98 -20.79
N LEU A 122 -27.66 -4.18 -20.37
CA LEU A 122 -27.62 -2.73 -20.49
C LEU A 122 -26.45 -2.10 -19.72
N PHE A 123 -26.12 -2.63 -18.54
CA PHE A 123 -24.94 -2.20 -17.80
C PHE A 123 -23.65 -2.47 -18.58
N LEU A 124 -23.50 -3.63 -19.22
CA LEU A 124 -22.30 -3.96 -20.00
C LEU A 124 -22.16 -3.05 -21.23
N GLU A 125 -23.27 -2.77 -21.92
CA GLU A 125 -23.32 -1.84 -23.04
C GLU A 125 -22.90 -0.42 -22.61
N MET A 126 -23.54 0.11 -21.56
CA MET A 126 -23.23 1.43 -21.02
C MET A 126 -21.81 1.52 -20.46
N LEU A 127 -21.28 0.43 -19.90
CA LEU A 127 -19.91 0.39 -19.39
C LEU A 127 -18.91 0.58 -20.54
N GLY A 128 -19.14 -0.07 -21.67
CA GLY A 128 -18.32 0.11 -22.88
C GLY A 128 -18.36 1.56 -23.39
N ALA A 129 -19.55 2.17 -23.46
CA ALA A 129 -19.70 3.57 -23.87
C ALA A 129 -19.01 4.54 -22.89
N SER A 130 -19.17 4.30 -21.59
CA SER A 130 -18.55 5.09 -20.52
C SER A 130 -17.02 5.00 -20.56
N GLN A 131 -16.46 3.81 -20.81
CA GLN A 131 -15.01 3.64 -20.98
C GLN A 131 -14.48 4.43 -22.17
N GLN A 132 -15.25 4.52 -23.27
CA GLN A 132 -14.87 5.36 -24.42
C GLN A 132 -14.92 6.85 -24.09
N ILE A 133 -15.92 7.31 -23.33
CA ILE A 133 -16.01 8.71 -22.86
C ILE A 133 -14.80 9.04 -21.96
N ASP A 134 -14.49 8.18 -20.99
CA ASP A 134 -13.33 8.36 -20.11
C ASP A 134 -12.01 8.36 -20.90
N ALA A 135 -11.85 7.45 -21.87
CA ALA A 135 -10.68 7.41 -22.74
C ALA A 135 -10.51 8.71 -23.55
N LYS A 136 -11.60 9.27 -24.09
CA LYS A 136 -11.59 10.57 -24.78
C LYS A 136 -11.19 11.70 -23.85
N HIS A 137 -11.74 11.74 -22.64
CA HIS A 137 -11.42 12.77 -21.65
C HIS A 137 -9.96 12.68 -21.18
N LYS A 138 -9.44 11.47 -20.96
CA LYS A 138 -8.04 11.20 -20.63
C LYS A 138 -7.07 11.63 -21.74
N ALA A 139 -7.44 11.39 -23.00
CA ALA A 139 -6.61 11.77 -24.15
C ALA A 139 -6.48 13.30 -24.30
N VAL A 140 -7.54 14.06 -24.00
CA VAL A 140 -7.55 15.53 -24.06
C VAL A 140 -6.71 16.14 -22.93
N THR A 141 -6.59 15.48 -21.78
CA THR A 141 -5.97 16.06 -20.58
C THR A 141 -4.44 15.96 -20.48
N ARG A 142 -3.72 15.50 -21.53
CA ARG A 142 -2.26 15.69 -21.63
C ARG A 142 -1.86 17.16 -21.86
N ARG A 143 -2.82 18.03 -22.20
CA ARG A 143 -2.68 19.49 -22.18
C ARG A 143 -3.62 20.04 -21.12
N SER A 144 -3.06 20.44 -19.97
CA SER A 144 -3.82 21.06 -18.87
C SER A 144 -4.48 22.36 -19.34
N ALA A 145 -5.81 22.46 -19.19
CA ALA A 145 -6.56 23.71 -19.27
C ALA A 145 -7.95 23.53 -18.65
N TRP A 146 -8.03 23.51 -17.31
CA TRP A 146 -9.28 23.85 -16.63
C TRP A 146 -8.98 24.84 -15.51
N PRO A 147 -9.64 26.03 -15.48
CA PRO A 147 -9.43 27.01 -14.43
C PRO A 147 -10.09 26.51 -13.14
N VAL A 148 -9.27 26.37 -12.10
CA VAL A 148 -9.72 26.08 -10.74
C VAL A 148 -10.43 27.33 -10.19
N LYS A 149 -11.68 27.21 -9.77
CA LYS A 149 -12.32 28.22 -8.92
C LYS A 149 -11.75 28.11 -7.51
N GLU A 150 -11.39 29.24 -6.92
CA GLU A 150 -10.88 29.36 -5.55
C GLU A 150 -11.72 28.56 -4.55
N TYR A 151 -11.03 27.72 -3.79
CA TYR A 151 -11.56 26.94 -2.67
C TYR A 151 -11.64 27.84 -1.43
N ASP A 152 -12.82 27.92 -0.80
CA ASP A 152 -13.01 28.63 0.48
C ASP A 152 -12.68 27.67 1.65
N PRO A 153 -11.64 27.96 2.45
CA PRO A 153 -11.22 27.09 3.55
C PRO A 153 -12.14 27.11 4.78
N ASN A 154 -13.19 27.94 4.82
CA ASN A 154 -14.00 28.13 6.04
C ASN A 154 -15.21 27.20 6.20
N THR A 155 -15.45 26.25 5.30
CA THR A 155 -16.64 25.36 5.37
C THR A 155 -16.42 23.99 6.02
N ASP A 156 -15.22 23.66 6.51
CA ASP A 156 -14.87 22.28 6.93
C ASP A 156 -14.82 22.03 8.44
N ALA A 157 -15.42 22.90 9.25
CA ALA A 157 -15.46 22.76 10.71
C ALA A 157 -16.63 21.88 11.25
N LEU A 158 -17.35 21.16 10.38
CA LEU A 158 -18.54 20.36 10.76
C LEU A 158 -18.37 18.83 10.61
N LEU A 159 -17.15 18.34 10.37
CA LEU A 159 -16.84 16.91 10.15
C LEU A 159 -16.44 16.12 11.41
N ALA A 160 -16.74 16.61 12.61
CA ALA A 160 -16.56 15.86 13.85
C ALA A 160 -17.89 15.26 14.32
N GLY A 161 -18.32 14.14 13.72
CA GLY A 161 -19.59 13.51 14.13
C GLY A 161 -19.92 12.18 13.46
N LYS A 162 -19.51 11.10 14.13
CA LYS A 162 -19.83 9.67 13.94
C LYS A 162 -19.03 8.89 12.89
N ALA A 163 -18.34 7.88 13.42
CA ALA A 163 -17.46 6.90 12.81
C ALA A 163 -18.18 5.89 11.90
N ASP A 164 -18.80 6.40 10.83
CA ASP A 164 -19.35 5.57 9.76
C ASP A 164 -18.41 5.66 8.55
N GLY A 165 -17.37 4.83 8.52
CA GLY A 165 -16.46 4.71 7.38
C GLY A 165 -17.15 4.45 6.03
N PRO A 166 -16.39 4.52 4.91
CA PRO A 166 -16.96 4.37 3.58
C PRO A 166 -17.79 3.08 3.42
N PRO A 167 -18.89 3.10 2.67
CA PRO A 167 -19.83 2.00 2.57
C PRO A 167 -19.14 0.87 1.83
N GLY A 168 -19.04 -0.27 2.51
CA GLY A 168 -18.37 -1.45 1.98
C GLY A 168 -16.93 -1.62 2.43
N SER A 169 -16.23 -0.60 2.92
CA SER A 169 -14.84 -0.78 3.38
C SER A 169 -14.73 -1.24 4.83
N SER A 170 -15.84 -1.34 5.56
CA SER A 170 -15.84 -1.85 6.94
C SER A 170 -15.87 -3.38 6.97
N ILE A 171 -15.26 -3.92 8.03
CA ILE A 171 -15.27 -5.35 8.32
C ILE A 171 -16.71 -5.88 8.46
N GLU A 172 -17.61 -5.08 9.02
CA GLU A 172 -19.05 -5.36 9.12
C GLU A 172 -19.73 -5.58 7.77
N SER A 173 -19.29 -4.85 6.73
CA SER A 173 -19.83 -5.09 5.39
C SER A 173 -19.39 -6.44 4.82
N ILE A 174 -18.19 -6.90 5.16
CA ILE A 174 -17.69 -8.21 4.74
C ILE A 174 -18.47 -9.29 5.50
N ARG A 175 -18.60 -9.17 6.82
CA ARG A 175 -19.41 -10.08 7.67
C ARG A 175 -20.82 -10.23 7.09
N ARG A 176 -21.49 -9.11 6.80
CA ARG A 176 -22.84 -9.12 6.22
C ARG A 176 -22.91 -9.84 4.87
N ASP A 177 -22.00 -9.56 3.95
CA ASP A 177 -21.99 -10.23 2.64
C ASP A 177 -21.68 -11.74 2.78
N VAL A 178 -20.83 -12.15 3.73
CA VAL A 178 -20.57 -13.56 4.10
C VAL A 178 -21.82 -14.23 4.68
N GLY A 179 -22.50 -13.60 5.63
CA GLY A 179 -23.75 -14.13 6.20
C GLY A 179 -24.83 -14.34 5.14
N ILE A 180 -25.01 -13.36 4.23
CA ILE A 180 -25.94 -13.50 3.09
C ILE A 180 -25.52 -14.68 2.19
N TYR A 181 -24.23 -14.87 1.94
CA TYR A 181 -23.74 -15.98 1.12
C TYR A 181 -23.97 -17.36 1.75
N LEU A 182 -23.96 -17.43 3.09
CA LEU A 182 -24.29 -18.62 3.88
C LEU A 182 -25.81 -18.86 3.99
N GLY A 183 -26.64 -17.91 3.55
CA GLY A 183 -28.10 -17.99 3.61
C GLY A 183 -28.69 -17.47 4.93
N PHE A 184 -27.93 -16.72 5.72
CA PHE A 184 -28.42 -16.08 6.95
C PHE A 184 -29.20 -14.79 6.64
N PRO A 185 -30.03 -14.28 7.59
CA PRO A 185 -30.71 -13.01 7.43
C PRO A 185 -29.72 -11.88 7.11
N ALA A 186 -30.16 -10.89 6.32
CA ALA A 186 -29.29 -9.79 5.91
C ALA A 186 -28.94 -8.81 7.04
N ASN A 187 -29.64 -8.91 8.18
CA ASN A 187 -29.43 -8.11 9.38
C ASN A 187 -28.60 -8.93 10.40
N PRO A 188 -27.36 -8.53 10.73
CA PRO A 188 -26.53 -9.24 11.71
C PRO A 188 -27.17 -9.37 13.10
N ASP A 189 -28.02 -8.42 13.51
CA ASP A 189 -28.73 -8.47 14.79
C ASP A 189 -29.73 -9.65 14.91
N GLU A 190 -30.06 -10.27 13.78
CA GLU A 190 -30.93 -11.45 13.71
C GLU A 190 -30.14 -12.77 13.70
N TRP A 191 -28.81 -12.71 13.71
CA TRP A 191 -27.98 -13.92 13.72
C TRP A 191 -27.99 -14.58 15.10
N SER A 192 -28.05 -15.90 15.12
CA SER A 192 -27.76 -16.65 16.34
C SER A 192 -26.28 -16.56 16.69
N TYR A 193 -25.92 -16.86 17.94
CA TYR A 193 -24.52 -16.91 18.39
C TYR A 193 -23.65 -17.83 17.51
N ASP A 194 -24.17 -18.98 17.10
CA ASP A 194 -23.45 -19.92 16.25
C ASP A 194 -23.28 -19.39 14.82
N GLN A 195 -24.27 -18.67 14.30
CA GLN A 195 -24.20 -18.03 12.98
C GLN A 195 -23.16 -16.91 12.98
N GLU A 196 -23.14 -16.10 14.03
CA GLU A 196 -22.13 -15.05 14.22
C GLU A 196 -20.72 -15.65 14.28
N GLY A 197 -20.50 -16.64 15.14
CA GLY A 197 -19.20 -17.33 15.25
C GLY A 197 -18.74 -17.96 13.93
N MET A 198 -19.66 -18.49 13.13
CA MET A 198 -19.36 -19.04 11.81
C MET A 198 -18.94 -17.94 10.81
N VAL A 199 -19.68 -16.83 10.76
CA VAL A 199 -19.36 -15.68 9.90
C VAL A 199 -18.00 -15.10 10.28
N ASP A 200 -17.70 -14.99 11.57
CA ASP A 200 -16.44 -14.44 12.06
C ASP A 200 -15.27 -15.35 11.69
N THR A 201 -15.40 -16.66 11.92
CA THR A 201 -14.37 -17.65 11.58
C THR A 201 -14.04 -17.63 10.08
N ILE A 202 -15.06 -17.57 9.22
CA ILE A 202 -14.89 -17.53 7.76
C ILE A 202 -14.30 -16.20 7.31
N SER A 203 -14.77 -15.09 7.89
CA SER A 203 -14.29 -13.75 7.54
C SER A 203 -12.81 -13.60 7.90
N GLN A 204 -12.43 -14.02 9.11
CA GLN A 204 -11.04 -14.08 9.59
C GLN A 204 -10.18 -14.94 8.67
N SER A 205 -10.56 -16.20 8.46
CA SER A 205 -9.81 -17.13 7.61
C SER A 205 -9.65 -16.63 6.17
N GLY A 206 -10.67 -15.97 5.63
CA GLY A 206 -10.62 -15.37 4.28
C GLY A 206 -9.71 -14.14 4.21
N ILE A 207 -9.69 -13.31 5.26
CA ILE A 207 -8.78 -12.18 5.35
C ILE A 207 -7.34 -12.68 5.52
N ASP A 208 -7.10 -13.67 6.37
CA ASP A 208 -5.78 -14.31 6.54
C ASP A 208 -5.27 -14.88 5.22
N GLN A 209 -6.12 -15.63 4.51
CA GLN A 209 -5.79 -16.14 3.19
C GLN A 209 -5.48 -15.03 2.18
N PHE A 210 -6.12 -13.87 2.29
CA PHE A 210 -5.79 -12.74 1.42
C PHE A 210 -4.45 -12.12 1.79
N HIS A 211 -4.15 -11.90 3.08
CA HIS A 211 -2.89 -11.33 3.55
C HIS A 211 -1.70 -12.28 3.36
N MET A 212 -1.93 -13.59 3.43
CA MET A 212 -0.98 -14.66 3.15
C MET A 212 -1.46 -15.48 1.93
N PRO A 213 -1.43 -14.89 0.72
CA PRO A 213 -2.02 -15.50 -0.45
C PRO A 213 -1.29 -16.79 -0.83
N PRO A 214 -2.00 -17.83 -1.30
CA PRO A 214 -1.37 -19.01 -1.85
C PRO A 214 -0.46 -18.63 -3.03
N ILE A 215 0.65 -19.35 -3.19
CA ILE A 215 1.56 -19.15 -4.31
C ILE A 215 0.80 -19.42 -5.60
N ILE A 216 0.88 -18.47 -6.55
CA ILE A 216 0.33 -18.60 -7.90
C ILE A 216 1.52 -18.83 -8.83
N PRO A 217 1.81 -20.08 -9.23
CA PRO A 217 3.02 -20.42 -10.00
C PRO A 217 3.13 -19.64 -11.32
N GLU A 218 2.00 -19.24 -11.91
CA GLU A 218 2.00 -18.47 -13.16
C GLU A 218 2.47 -17.01 -13.00
N LEU A 219 2.44 -16.46 -11.78
CA LEU A 219 2.84 -15.07 -11.53
C LEU A 219 4.23 -14.97 -10.90
N LYS A 220 4.47 -15.73 -9.82
CA LYS A 220 5.70 -15.67 -9.03
C LYS A 220 5.98 -17.02 -8.36
N SER A 221 7.26 -17.30 -8.11
CA SER A 221 7.72 -18.48 -7.37
C SER A 221 7.62 -18.33 -5.85
N GLU A 222 7.34 -17.12 -5.35
CA GLU A 222 7.30 -16.79 -3.94
C GLU A 222 5.92 -16.24 -3.54
N MET A 223 5.61 -16.35 -2.25
CA MET A 223 4.40 -15.76 -1.67
C MET A 223 4.42 -14.23 -1.87
N HIS A 224 3.28 -13.67 -2.31
CA HIS A 224 3.19 -12.22 -2.50
C HIS A 224 3.10 -11.51 -1.16
N VAL A 225 3.98 -10.54 -0.93
CA VAL A 225 3.95 -9.66 0.24
C VAL A 225 3.32 -8.33 -0.18
N TRP A 226 2.19 -7.99 0.43
CA TRP A 226 1.45 -6.78 0.12
C TRP A 226 2.20 -5.51 0.53
N SER A 227 2.21 -4.50 -0.33
CA SER A 227 2.92 -3.26 -0.04
C SER A 227 2.35 -2.48 1.16
N PHE A 228 1.03 -2.52 1.36
CA PHE A 228 0.37 -1.87 2.50
C PHE A 228 0.60 -2.61 3.82
N MET A 229 1.10 -3.85 3.80
CA MET A 229 1.56 -4.56 5.00
C MET A 229 3.00 -4.22 5.36
N LEU A 230 3.63 -3.32 4.61
CA LEU A 230 5.01 -2.93 4.81
C LEU A 230 5.12 -1.42 5.10
N PRO A 231 4.50 -0.92 6.19
CA PRO A 231 4.61 0.47 6.59
C PRO A 231 6.05 0.83 6.94
N ILE A 232 6.28 2.14 7.02
CA ILE A 232 7.53 2.70 7.52
C ILE A 232 7.25 3.27 8.91
N ALA A 233 8.08 2.86 9.87
CA ALA A 233 8.09 3.38 11.23
C ALA A 233 9.34 4.23 11.46
N THR A 234 9.22 5.12 12.44
CA THR A 234 10.31 5.93 12.97
C THR A 234 10.69 5.43 14.35
N LEU A 235 11.98 5.25 14.61
CA LEU A 235 12.55 4.95 15.93
C LEU A 235 13.45 6.10 16.35
N THR A 236 13.14 6.74 17.48
CA THR A 236 14.00 7.77 18.09
C THR A 236 14.85 7.14 19.18
N THR A 237 16.17 7.21 19.04
CA THR A 237 17.11 6.64 20.02
C THR A 237 17.30 7.56 21.21
N VAL A 238 17.64 6.99 22.36
CA VAL A 238 18.07 7.70 23.57
C VAL A 238 19.51 7.29 23.87
N ALA A 239 20.33 8.25 24.32
CA ALA A 239 21.71 7.96 24.71
C ALA A 239 21.77 6.81 25.72
N ASP A 240 22.75 5.92 25.55
CA ASP A 240 23.01 4.73 26.36
C ASP A 240 21.87 3.69 26.39
N THR A 241 20.84 3.84 25.55
CA THR A 241 19.72 2.89 25.44
C THR A 241 19.91 2.00 24.22
N GLU A 242 20.03 0.68 24.42
CA GLU A 242 20.32 -0.27 23.35
C GLU A 242 19.10 -1.00 22.79
N ASP A 243 18.09 -1.24 23.64
CA ASP A 243 16.92 -2.04 23.32
C ASP A 243 15.70 -1.13 23.27
N TYR A 244 14.93 -1.25 22.18
CA TYR A 244 13.74 -0.47 21.93
C TYR A 244 12.57 -1.39 21.64
N ASP A 245 11.40 -1.05 22.17
CA ASP A 245 10.18 -1.78 21.86
C ASP A 245 9.78 -1.54 20.40
N ALA A 246 9.51 -2.63 19.69
CA ALA A 246 8.93 -2.55 18.36
C ALA A 246 7.43 -2.20 18.45
N PRO A 247 6.81 -1.73 17.36
CA PRO A 247 5.36 -1.56 17.29
C PRO A 247 4.61 -2.84 17.70
N SER A 248 3.43 -2.69 18.30
CA SER A 248 2.61 -3.83 18.74
C SER A 248 2.17 -4.74 17.58
N ASP A 249 2.18 -4.22 16.36
CA ASP A 249 1.82 -4.92 15.12
C ASP A 249 3.06 -5.42 14.35
N PHE A 250 4.23 -5.50 14.96
CA PHE A 250 5.48 -5.81 14.30
C PHE A 250 5.72 -7.32 14.07
N ASP A 251 6.02 -7.72 12.82
CA ASP A 251 6.45 -9.10 12.44
C ASP A 251 7.96 -9.18 12.15
N GLY A 252 8.57 -8.10 11.67
CA GLY A 252 9.99 -8.06 11.33
C GLY A 252 10.39 -6.86 10.47
N ILE A 253 11.66 -6.45 10.55
CA ILE A 253 12.19 -5.38 9.69
C ILE A 253 12.44 -5.94 8.28
N GLN A 254 12.08 -5.16 7.25
CA GLN A 254 12.39 -5.44 5.87
C GLN A 254 13.46 -4.48 5.35
N GLY A 255 14.64 -5.04 5.04
CA GLY A 255 15.79 -4.26 4.56
C GLY A 255 16.51 -3.52 5.69
N ASP A 256 17.31 -2.52 5.32
CA ASP A 256 18.11 -1.75 6.26
C ASP A 256 17.31 -0.59 6.88
N MET A 257 17.71 -0.17 8.09
CA MET A 257 17.24 1.09 8.66
C MET A 257 18.06 2.24 8.05
N THR A 258 17.48 3.44 7.96
CA THR A 258 18.20 4.64 7.51
C THR A 258 18.00 5.78 8.48
N TYR A 259 19.00 6.63 8.65
CA TYR A 259 18.84 7.86 9.40
C TYR A 259 17.86 8.80 8.69
N GLN A 260 17.00 9.48 9.47
CA GLN A 260 16.17 10.55 8.94
C GLN A 260 17.05 11.74 8.55
N SER A 261 16.59 12.55 7.59
CA SER A 261 17.36 13.61 6.93
C SER A 261 17.95 14.68 7.85
N SER A 262 17.55 14.78 9.12
CA SER A 262 18.22 15.69 10.08
C SER A 262 19.60 15.20 10.51
N ASN A 263 19.91 13.92 10.30
CA ASN A 263 21.17 13.26 10.66
C ASN A 263 21.93 12.86 9.39
N GLU A 264 22.29 13.88 8.61
CA GLU A 264 22.87 13.79 7.27
C GLU A 264 24.22 13.04 7.21
N GLY A 265 24.41 12.21 6.15
CA GLY A 265 25.72 11.66 5.75
C GLY A 265 26.13 10.30 6.32
N TYR A 266 25.23 9.58 7.01
CA TYR A 266 25.52 8.24 7.53
C TYR A 266 24.98 7.16 6.60
N GLY A 267 25.74 6.06 6.49
CA GLY A 267 25.30 4.87 5.76
C GLY A 267 24.04 4.24 6.35
N SER A 268 23.45 3.30 5.62
CA SER A 268 22.36 2.49 6.15
C SER A 268 22.82 1.68 7.37
N VAL A 269 21.89 1.38 8.26
CA VAL A 269 22.09 0.52 9.43
C VAL A 269 21.53 -0.86 9.05
N PRO A 270 22.39 -1.78 8.55
CA PRO A 270 21.94 -3.09 8.15
C PRO A 270 21.38 -3.89 9.32
N VAL A 271 20.31 -4.64 9.04
CA VAL A 271 19.72 -5.57 9.99
C VAL A 271 20.45 -6.90 9.89
N VAL A 272 21.08 -7.31 11.00
CA VAL A 272 21.86 -8.54 11.10
C VAL A 272 21.22 -9.51 12.10
N GLY A 273 21.66 -10.77 12.06
CA GLY A 273 21.25 -11.75 13.07
C GLY A 273 21.71 -11.36 14.47
N GLU A 274 20.91 -11.67 15.49
CA GLU A 274 21.19 -11.35 16.89
C GLU A 274 22.56 -11.88 17.37
N GLU A 275 22.98 -13.04 16.86
CA GLU A 275 24.28 -13.64 17.19
C GLU A 275 25.46 -12.73 16.84
N GLN A 276 25.38 -12.00 15.73
CA GLN A 276 26.45 -11.11 15.29
C GLN A 276 26.62 -9.95 16.28
N ILE A 277 25.51 -9.32 16.69
CA ILE A 277 25.55 -8.26 17.71
C ILE A 277 26.03 -8.83 19.05
N ARG A 278 25.59 -10.03 19.42
CA ARG A 278 26.05 -10.69 20.65
C ARG A 278 27.56 -10.94 20.65
N ARG A 279 28.12 -11.40 19.52
CA ARG A 279 29.57 -11.60 19.34
C ARG A 279 30.34 -10.28 19.42
N LEU A 280 29.84 -9.22 18.79
CA LEU A 280 30.46 -7.89 18.87
C LEU A 280 30.43 -7.34 20.30
N LYS A 281 29.34 -7.55 21.04
CA LYS A 281 29.23 -7.18 22.46
C LYS A 281 30.17 -7.97 23.37
N GLN A 282 30.46 -9.23 23.07
CA GLN A 282 31.46 -10.00 23.83
C GLN A 282 32.86 -9.40 23.71
N HIS A 283 33.20 -8.86 22.54
CA HIS A 283 34.50 -8.19 22.33
C HIS A 283 34.51 -6.76 22.86
N ASN A 284 33.45 -5.97 22.60
CA ASN A 284 33.37 -4.55 22.93
C ASN A 284 32.02 -4.21 23.61
N PRO A 285 31.85 -4.51 24.92
CA PRO A 285 30.56 -4.40 25.60
C PRO A 285 30.10 -2.96 25.92
N ILE A 286 31.04 -2.01 25.96
CA ILE A 286 30.80 -0.60 26.36
C ILE A 286 30.93 0.33 25.15
N GLN A 287 30.94 -0.21 23.92
CA GLN A 287 31.05 0.63 22.74
C GLN A 287 29.79 1.48 22.59
N THR A 288 29.96 2.79 22.73
CA THR A 288 28.96 3.79 22.41
C THR A 288 29.29 4.45 21.08
N GLY A 289 28.29 5.00 20.43
CA GLY A 289 28.41 5.69 19.16
C GLY A 289 27.12 5.63 18.35
N LYS A 290 27.21 6.10 17.12
CA LYS A 290 26.13 5.99 16.14
C LYS A 290 25.80 4.52 15.87
N PRO A 291 24.52 4.12 15.88
CA PRO A 291 24.11 2.79 15.45
C PRO A 291 24.66 2.43 14.06
N GLN A 292 25.32 1.29 13.96
CA GLN A 292 25.85 0.76 12.69
C GLN A 292 25.17 -0.54 12.30
N LEU A 293 24.63 -1.27 13.26
CA LEU A 293 23.92 -2.53 13.08
C LEU A 293 22.64 -2.50 13.90
N ALA A 294 21.62 -3.17 13.40
CA ALA A 294 20.40 -3.45 14.15
C ALA A 294 20.12 -4.95 14.14
N CYS A 295 19.47 -5.48 15.18
CA CYS A 295 18.86 -6.80 15.13
C CYS A 295 17.50 -6.78 15.80
N THR A 296 16.65 -7.72 15.43
CA THR A 296 15.34 -7.94 16.04
C THR A 296 15.37 -9.23 16.83
N PHE A 297 14.81 -9.23 18.02
CA PHE A 297 14.67 -10.43 18.83
C PHE A 297 13.33 -10.41 19.57
N ALA A 298 12.79 -11.60 19.82
CA ALA A 298 11.61 -11.74 20.66
C ALA A 298 12.03 -11.59 22.12
N ASP A 299 11.29 -10.77 22.85
CA ASP A 299 11.35 -10.68 24.29
C ASP A 299 10.03 -11.16 24.87
N ILE A 300 10.10 -11.74 26.07
CA ILE A 300 8.91 -12.09 26.83
C ILE A 300 8.63 -10.89 27.70
N ASP A 301 7.53 -10.19 27.43
CA ASP A 301 7.05 -9.22 28.40
C ASP A 301 6.73 -9.97 29.71
N THR A 302 7.48 -9.61 30.74
CA THR A 302 7.38 -10.25 32.06
C THR A 302 6.32 -9.60 32.93
N ASP A 303 5.60 -8.60 32.40
CA ASP A 303 4.50 -7.98 33.10
C ASP A 303 3.40 -9.00 33.46
N PRO A 304 3.05 -9.11 34.76
CA PRO A 304 2.13 -10.12 35.26
C PRO A 304 0.69 -9.80 34.83
N GLY A 305 0.33 -10.22 33.63
CA GLY A 305 -1.04 -10.12 33.11
C GLY A 305 -1.19 -10.42 31.63
N TYR A 306 -0.14 -10.20 30.83
CA TYR A 306 -0.18 -10.37 29.38
C TYR A 306 1.17 -10.88 28.86
N GLN A 307 1.34 -12.20 28.83
CA GLN A 307 2.49 -12.82 28.14
C GLN A 307 2.25 -12.74 26.63
N GLN A 308 2.56 -11.60 26.04
CA GLN A 308 2.65 -11.46 24.59
C GLN A 308 4.13 -11.48 24.20
N ASN A 309 4.40 -12.07 23.04
CA ASN A 309 5.71 -11.94 22.43
C ASN A 309 5.86 -10.48 21.99
N VAL A 310 6.71 -9.72 22.67
CA VAL A 310 7.05 -8.36 22.28
C VAL A 310 8.36 -8.43 21.52
N TYR A 311 8.37 -7.89 20.31
CA TYR A 311 9.62 -7.77 19.57
C TYR A 311 10.38 -6.54 20.05
N LYS A 312 11.69 -6.70 20.23
CA LYS A 312 12.59 -5.58 20.51
C LYS A 312 13.59 -5.42 19.38
N ILE A 313 13.95 -4.17 19.13
CA ILE A 313 15.01 -3.77 18.21
C ILE A 313 16.22 -3.42 19.06
N ARG A 314 17.33 -4.13 18.85
CA ARG A 314 18.62 -3.84 19.49
C ARG A 314 19.55 -3.15 18.51
N LEU A 315 20.14 -2.05 18.93
CA LEU A 315 21.10 -1.28 18.16
C LEU A 315 22.53 -1.52 18.65
N TYR A 316 23.49 -1.52 17.73
CA TYR A 316 24.92 -1.59 18.03
C TYR A 316 25.74 -0.69 17.10
N PRO A 317 26.74 0.07 17.60
CA PRO A 317 27.04 0.38 18.99
C PRO A 317 25.87 0.99 19.78
N LYS A 318 26.00 1.09 21.11
CA LYS A 318 24.98 1.77 21.93
C LYS A 318 24.87 3.23 21.48
N PRO A 319 23.67 3.75 21.18
CA PRO A 319 23.49 5.15 20.82
C PRO A 319 24.16 6.09 21.82
N ASP A 320 24.99 7.02 21.34
CA ASP A 320 25.64 8.07 22.14
C ASP A 320 24.83 9.37 22.20
N ALA A 321 23.79 9.49 21.37
CA ALA A 321 22.91 10.64 21.27
C ALA A 321 21.51 10.24 20.76
N GLU A 322 20.65 11.24 20.58
CA GLU A 322 19.36 11.08 19.92
C GLU A 322 19.54 11.00 18.40
N TYR A 323 19.09 9.90 17.82
CA TYR A 323 19.05 9.66 16.40
C TYR A 323 17.64 9.23 16.00
N VAL A 324 17.13 9.78 14.90
CA VAL A 324 15.88 9.29 14.31
C VAL A 324 16.20 8.35 13.17
N LEU A 325 15.76 7.09 13.29
CA LEU A 325 15.90 6.04 12.29
C LEU A 325 14.54 5.76 11.65
N GLU A 326 14.48 5.73 10.33
CA GLU A 326 13.36 5.19 9.57
C GLU A 326 13.64 3.76 9.18
N TYR A 327 12.63 2.88 9.30
CA TYR A 327 12.73 1.50 8.89
C TYR A 327 11.39 1.00 8.37
N LYS A 328 11.45 0.10 7.39
CA LYS A 328 10.28 -0.57 6.85
C LYS A 328 10.11 -1.88 7.61
N TYR A 329 8.91 -2.17 8.07
CA TYR A 329 8.65 -3.42 8.79
C TYR A 329 7.40 -4.08 8.25
N ARG A 330 7.27 -5.39 8.45
CA ARG A 330 6.07 -6.13 8.12
C ARG A 330 5.12 -6.10 9.29
N ILE A 331 3.85 -5.81 9.01
CA ILE A 331 2.78 -5.87 10.00
C ILE A 331 2.36 -7.34 10.21
N LEU A 332 2.27 -7.77 11.47
CA LEU A 332 1.47 -8.92 11.88
C LEU A 332 0.01 -8.54 11.66
N ALA A 333 -0.64 -9.20 10.71
CA ALA A 333 -2.06 -9.03 10.47
C ALA A 333 -2.87 -9.63 11.64
N ASP A 334 -2.91 -8.94 12.78
CA ASP A 334 -3.85 -9.25 13.86
C ASP A 334 -5.24 -8.81 13.40
N THR A 335 -5.95 -9.74 12.76
CA THR A 335 -7.02 -9.39 11.83
C THR A 335 -8.40 -9.40 12.45
N PHE A 336 -8.57 -10.03 13.61
CA PHE A 336 -9.73 -9.93 14.49
C PHE A 336 -9.29 -10.15 15.93
N GLY A 337 -8.56 -9.20 16.49
CA GLY A 337 -8.17 -9.31 17.88
C GLY A 337 -9.41 -9.45 18.78
N GLY A 338 -9.44 -10.53 19.57
CA GLY A 338 -10.61 -10.98 20.33
C GLY A 338 -11.27 -9.85 21.13
N ARG A 339 -12.54 -9.56 20.83
CA ARG A 339 -13.48 -8.68 21.55
C ARG A 339 -12.98 -7.28 22.00
N GLY A 340 -11.80 -6.82 21.59
CA GLY A 340 -11.18 -5.61 22.13
C GLY A 340 -10.46 -4.70 21.13
N TYR A 341 -10.23 -5.13 19.90
CA TYR A 341 -9.58 -4.29 18.90
C TYR A 341 -10.61 -3.45 18.15
N THR A 342 -10.54 -2.14 18.33
CA THR A 342 -11.44 -1.13 17.76
C THR A 342 -11.18 -0.83 16.28
N GLN A 343 -10.32 -1.59 15.61
CA GLN A 343 -9.98 -1.33 14.21
C GLN A 343 -11.13 -1.78 13.29
N SER A 344 -11.97 -0.82 12.91
CA SER A 344 -13.17 -1.05 12.09
C SER A 344 -12.89 -1.39 10.61
N VAL A 345 -11.62 -1.33 10.19
CA VAL A 345 -11.17 -1.49 8.80
C VAL A 345 -9.92 -2.37 8.76
N ALA A 346 -10.04 -3.57 8.18
CA ALA A 346 -8.87 -4.41 7.93
C ALA A 346 -7.95 -3.78 6.87
N LEU A 347 -6.64 -4.01 7.01
CA LEU A 347 -5.62 -3.47 6.11
C LEU A 347 -5.87 -3.91 4.66
N GLY A 348 -5.81 -2.94 3.73
CA GLY A 348 -5.99 -3.15 2.30
C GLY A 348 -7.46 -3.24 1.82
N VAL A 349 -8.45 -3.24 2.72
CA VAL A 349 -9.87 -3.41 2.34
C VAL A 349 -10.36 -2.38 1.31
N PRO A 350 -10.09 -1.06 1.42
CA PRO A 350 -10.67 -0.10 0.47
C PRO A 350 -10.34 -0.38 -1.01
N VAL A 351 -9.17 -0.96 -1.28
CA VAL A 351 -8.69 -1.25 -2.64
C VAL A 351 -8.96 -2.71 -3.03
N HIS A 352 -8.83 -3.65 -2.08
CA HIS A 352 -8.87 -5.08 -2.35
C HIS A 352 -10.12 -5.80 -1.83
N ARG A 353 -11.15 -5.07 -1.41
CA ARG A 353 -12.41 -5.59 -0.86
C ARG A 353 -12.96 -6.80 -1.61
N LEU A 354 -13.04 -6.71 -2.94
CA LEU A 354 -13.65 -7.77 -3.76
C LEU A 354 -12.81 -9.06 -3.75
N THR A 355 -11.50 -8.94 -3.65
CA THR A 355 -10.59 -10.07 -3.56
C THR A 355 -10.68 -10.72 -2.17
N ILE A 356 -10.73 -9.90 -1.11
CA ILE A 356 -10.96 -10.36 0.26
C ILE A 356 -12.30 -11.10 0.36
N LEU A 357 -13.38 -10.51 -0.16
CA LEU A 357 -14.70 -11.13 -0.13
C LEU A 357 -14.74 -12.45 -0.92
N ALA A 358 -14.07 -12.51 -2.08
CA ALA A 358 -13.94 -13.75 -2.84
C ALA A 358 -13.14 -14.81 -2.05
N SER A 359 -12.12 -14.40 -1.29
CA SER A 359 -11.39 -15.27 -0.36
C SER A 359 -12.31 -15.83 0.72
N CYS A 360 -13.10 -14.98 1.39
CA CYS A 360 -14.07 -15.42 2.40
C CYS A 360 -15.10 -16.39 1.81
N PHE A 361 -15.61 -16.13 0.60
CA PHE A 361 -16.54 -17.04 -0.06
C PHE A 361 -15.88 -18.37 -0.46
N TYR A 362 -14.61 -18.35 -0.84
CA TYR A 362 -13.84 -19.57 -1.08
C TYR A 362 -13.67 -20.40 0.21
N ILE A 363 -13.35 -19.76 1.34
CA ILE A 363 -13.30 -20.45 2.64
C ILE A 363 -14.68 -21.01 3.02
N ALA A 364 -15.76 -20.24 2.83
CA ALA A 364 -17.12 -20.73 3.07
C ALA A 364 -17.48 -21.96 2.21
N GLU A 365 -17.08 -21.98 0.94
CA GLU A 365 -17.27 -23.14 0.07
C GLU A 365 -16.50 -24.36 0.56
N THR A 366 -15.24 -24.19 0.96
CA THR A 366 -14.39 -25.32 1.36
C THR A 366 -14.75 -25.86 2.74
N GLN A 367 -15.00 -25.01 3.73
CA GLN A 367 -15.23 -25.43 5.11
C GLN A 367 -16.68 -25.83 5.39
N ILE A 368 -17.66 -25.11 4.85
CA ILE A 368 -19.07 -25.33 5.16
C ILE A 368 -19.76 -26.18 4.10
N LYS A 369 -19.58 -25.83 2.82
CA LYS A 369 -20.22 -26.57 1.71
C LYS A 369 -19.42 -27.80 1.29
N LEU A 370 -18.20 -27.98 1.81
CA LEU A 370 -17.27 -29.07 1.49
C LEU A 370 -16.95 -29.17 -0.01
N ILE A 371 -16.93 -28.02 -0.70
CA ILE A 371 -16.62 -27.90 -2.13
C ILE A 371 -15.17 -27.47 -2.27
N VAL A 372 -14.28 -28.39 -2.62
CA VAL A 372 -12.82 -28.13 -2.71
C VAL A 372 -12.45 -27.29 -3.95
N ASP A 373 -13.10 -27.53 -5.09
CA ASP A 373 -12.85 -26.81 -6.35
C ASP A 373 -14.12 -26.11 -6.85
N GLY A 374 -14.63 -25.20 -6.01
CA GLY A 374 -15.85 -24.44 -6.30
C GLY A 374 -15.63 -23.22 -7.21
N PRO A 375 -16.72 -22.61 -7.69
CA PRO A 375 -16.65 -21.38 -8.47
C PRO A 375 -16.01 -20.20 -7.70
N MET A 376 -16.10 -20.16 -6.36
CA MET A 376 -15.51 -19.06 -5.59
C MET A 376 -14.00 -19.17 -5.52
N LYS A 377 -13.43 -20.37 -5.55
CA LYS A 377 -11.98 -20.57 -5.70
C LYS A 377 -11.47 -19.90 -6.99
N ARG A 378 -12.13 -20.16 -8.13
CA ARG A 378 -11.73 -19.58 -9.43
C ARG A 378 -11.83 -18.06 -9.40
N LEU A 379 -12.94 -17.54 -8.87
CA LEU A 379 -13.14 -16.10 -8.70
C LEU A 379 -12.08 -15.47 -7.79
N PHE A 380 -11.74 -16.12 -6.68
CA PHE A 380 -10.69 -15.66 -5.77
C PHE A 380 -9.34 -15.57 -6.49
N PHE A 381 -8.91 -16.62 -7.20
CA PHE A 381 -7.63 -16.59 -7.92
C PHE A 381 -7.61 -15.54 -9.04
N GLU A 382 -8.71 -15.36 -9.79
CA GLU A 382 -8.81 -14.30 -10.79
C GLU A 382 -8.63 -12.90 -10.15
N ARG A 383 -9.33 -12.65 -9.05
CA ARG A 383 -9.28 -11.39 -8.31
C ARG A 383 -7.93 -11.18 -7.62
N LEU A 384 -7.32 -12.25 -7.12
CA LEU A 384 -6.00 -12.23 -6.49
C LEU A 384 -4.93 -11.86 -7.52
N LYS A 385 -4.96 -12.42 -8.72
CA LYS A 385 -4.07 -12.01 -9.83
C LYS A 385 -4.20 -10.52 -10.14
N ALA A 386 -5.43 -10.00 -10.20
CA ALA A 386 -5.69 -8.59 -10.43
C ALA A 386 -5.19 -7.70 -9.27
N SER A 387 -5.43 -8.10 -8.01
CA SER A 387 -4.93 -7.38 -6.83
C SER A 387 -3.41 -7.37 -6.76
N ILE A 388 -2.75 -8.50 -6.99
CA ILE A 388 -1.28 -8.61 -7.01
C ILE A 388 -0.71 -7.71 -8.12
N SER A 389 -1.33 -7.72 -9.30
CA SER A 389 -0.95 -6.83 -10.39
C SER A 389 -1.06 -5.36 -9.95
N HIS A 390 -2.20 -4.96 -9.37
CA HIS A 390 -2.41 -3.60 -8.88
C HIS A 390 -1.38 -3.18 -7.81
N ASP A 391 -1.18 -4.00 -6.78
CA ASP A 391 -0.20 -3.75 -5.72
C ASP A 391 1.22 -3.63 -6.27
N SER A 392 1.58 -4.50 -7.22
CA SER A 392 2.88 -4.45 -7.89
C SER A 392 3.06 -3.19 -8.74
N THR A 393 1.99 -2.68 -9.38
CA THR A 393 2.09 -1.45 -10.18
C THR A 393 2.32 -0.20 -9.35
N LEU A 394 1.85 -0.17 -8.09
CA LEU A 394 2.09 0.96 -7.19
C LEU A 394 3.56 1.14 -6.82
N HIS A 395 4.37 0.08 -6.91
CA HIS A 395 5.77 0.07 -6.47
C HIS A 395 6.77 -0.22 -7.60
N ARG A 396 6.31 -0.36 -8.85
CA ARG A 396 7.19 -0.58 -10.00
C ARG A 396 7.86 0.73 -10.42
N PRO A 397 9.20 0.78 -10.54
CA PRO A 397 9.93 1.93 -11.08
C PRO A 397 9.37 2.41 -12.43
N GLU A 398 8.93 1.46 -13.27
CA GLU A 398 8.40 1.67 -14.63
C GLU A 398 7.16 2.58 -14.69
N TYR A 399 6.36 2.65 -13.62
CA TYR A 399 5.18 3.51 -13.52
C TYR A 399 5.44 4.82 -12.79
N LEU A 400 6.65 4.99 -12.24
CA LEU A 400 7.02 6.15 -11.44
C LEU A 400 7.66 7.24 -12.32
N GLY A 401 8.28 6.89 -13.45
CA GLY A 401 8.70 7.86 -14.45
C GLY A 401 9.64 7.23 -15.47
N TYR A 402 9.80 7.91 -16.61
CA TYR A 402 10.81 7.54 -17.59
C TYR A 402 12.18 7.52 -16.91
N ASN A 403 12.77 6.33 -16.78
CA ASN A 403 14.19 6.20 -16.44
C ASN A 403 14.94 6.72 -17.66
N GLY A 404 15.27 8.03 -17.63
CA GLY A 404 16.01 8.71 -18.69
C GLY A 404 17.49 8.34 -18.71
N ASP A 405 17.87 7.24 -18.04
CA ASP A 405 19.14 6.62 -18.31
C ASP A 405 19.04 5.89 -19.64
N ASN A 406 19.98 6.19 -20.54
CA ASN A 406 20.03 5.66 -21.89
C ASN A 406 20.38 4.15 -21.92
N SER A 407 20.15 3.41 -20.84
CA SER A 407 20.46 2.00 -20.67
C SER A 407 19.54 1.09 -21.50
N GLY A 408 18.38 1.61 -21.95
CA GLY A 408 17.49 0.95 -22.91
C GLY A 408 17.75 1.28 -24.38
N ALA A 409 18.52 2.33 -24.70
CA ALA A 409 18.79 2.72 -26.09
C ALA A 409 20.13 2.13 -26.57
N GLY A 410 20.08 0.87 -26.98
CA GLY A 410 20.89 0.35 -28.08
C GLY A 410 22.40 0.58 -27.99
N THR A 411 23.06 0.06 -26.96
CA THR A 411 24.28 -0.68 -27.26
C THR A 411 23.83 -2.05 -27.77
N PRO A 412 24.10 -2.39 -29.04
CA PRO A 412 23.79 -3.73 -29.53
C PRO A 412 24.53 -4.70 -28.60
N TRP A 413 23.81 -5.70 -28.11
CA TRP A 413 24.34 -6.85 -27.41
C TRP A 413 25.68 -7.25 -28.07
N ARG A 414 26.79 -6.87 -27.44
CA ARG A 414 28.08 -7.43 -27.78
C ARG A 414 27.98 -8.88 -27.37
N ASP A 415 27.91 -9.75 -28.37
CA ASP A 415 28.07 -11.19 -28.23
C ASP A 415 29.18 -11.47 -27.21
N PHE A 416 28.80 -11.99 -26.05
CA PHE A 416 29.73 -12.59 -25.07
C PHE A 416 30.25 -13.96 -25.55
N ASN A 417 30.37 -14.16 -26.86
CA ASN A 417 30.99 -15.33 -27.50
C ASN A 417 32.35 -14.96 -28.13
N ARG A 418 33.17 -14.19 -27.41
CA ARG A 418 34.62 -14.21 -27.63
C ARG A 418 35.28 -14.94 -26.47
N ALA A 419 35.40 -16.25 -26.62
CA ALA A 419 36.44 -17.00 -25.93
C ALA A 419 37.78 -16.34 -26.29
N THR A 420 38.38 -15.64 -25.34
CA THR A 420 39.72 -15.11 -25.51
C THR A 420 40.66 -16.25 -25.23
N THR A 421 41.22 -16.86 -26.28
CA THR A 421 42.20 -17.93 -26.14
C THR A 421 43.48 -17.33 -25.57
N VAL A 422 43.92 -17.82 -24.41
CA VAL A 422 45.15 -17.35 -23.77
C VAL A 422 46.26 -18.38 -24.01
N LEU A 423 47.39 -17.92 -24.55
CA LEU A 423 48.59 -18.73 -24.71
C LEU A 423 49.39 -18.70 -23.40
N VAL A 424 49.40 -19.82 -22.68
CA VAL A 424 50.29 -20.01 -21.53
C VAL A 424 51.24 -21.16 -21.87
N GLY A 425 52.53 -20.85 -21.97
CA GLY A 425 53.56 -21.86 -22.28
C GLY A 425 53.52 -22.43 -23.70
N GLY A 426 52.91 -21.73 -24.67
CA GLY A 426 52.83 -22.17 -26.07
C GLY A 426 51.66 -23.11 -26.38
N ILE A 427 50.75 -23.33 -25.44
CA ILE A 427 49.50 -24.10 -25.63
C ILE A 427 48.30 -23.15 -25.50
N GLN A 428 47.35 -23.24 -26.44
CA GLN A 428 46.11 -22.44 -26.45
C GLN A 428 45.06 -23.08 -25.53
N TYR A 429 44.47 -22.27 -24.63
CA TYR A 429 43.32 -22.62 -23.79
C TYR A 429 42.09 -21.79 -24.15
#